data_AF-A0A1S2NH28-F1
#
_entry.id   AF-A0A1S2NH28-F1
#
_cell.length_a   1.000
_cell.length_b   1.000
_cell.length_c   1.000
_cell.angle_alpha   90.00
_cell.angle_beta   90.00
_cell.angle_gamma   90.00
#
_symmetry.space_group_name_H-M   'P 1'
#
loop_
_entity.id
_entity.type
_entity.pdbx_description
1 polymer ?
#
loop_
_entity_poly.entity_id
_entity_poly.type
_entity_poly.pdbx_seq_one_letter_code
_entity_poly.pdbx_strand_id
1 'polypeptide(L)'
;MTLQEYLETNFSTQLDDDEAALEALRENSVGTHGPASGPDWQRQVRALYRRGISIETALQFLYHERPGRAAFQSWLLAHGRPPPAAHDPGACADGGPLSADQRQFWDRHGYLVLPGVVPRAQCEAARQAIWDFLGASADDPGSWYREHPGKRGMMLDFYDHPALAANRAAPLVRRVCEQLYGATAIYPSIDKVSFNPPESDSWRFHGSPLHWDASLCLPMPFRLQGLLYLGDCGPLDGAFHCVPGFHRRLADWLARVPAGVHPRDWALRDLEPAPVPGQAGDFILWHQALPHCATPNRGALPRMVQYLTYLPDTLDHPVQWI
;
A
#
# COMPACT_ATOMS: atom_id res chain seq x y z
N MET A 1 -2.91 -13.53 35.44
CA MET A 1 -3.50 -12.82 34.30
C MET A 1 -3.92 -13.85 33.28
N THR A 2 -5.23 -14.01 33.09
CA THR A 2 -5.79 -14.91 32.08
C THR A 2 -5.55 -14.35 30.68
N LEU A 3 -5.64 -15.19 29.64
CA LEU A 3 -5.55 -14.73 28.24
C LEU A 3 -6.58 -13.63 27.94
N GLN A 4 -7.76 -13.72 28.57
CA GLN A 4 -8.82 -12.74 28.45
C GLN A 4 -8.48 -11.41 29.15
N GLU A 5 -7.92 -11.45 30.36
CA GLU A 5 -7.41 -10.26 31.06
C GLU A 5 -6.24 -9.59 30.31
N TYR A 6 -5.37 -10.38 29.66
CA TYR A 6 -4.29 -9.85 28.81
C TYR A 6 -4.83 -9.19 27.54
N LEU A 7 -5.82 -9.79 26.88
CA LEU A 7 -6.44 -9.23 25.68
C LEU A 7 -7.21 -7.95 25.99
N GLU A 8 -7.99 -7.91 27.08
CA GLU A 8 -8.77 -6.74 27.49
C GLU A 8 -7.85 -5.57 27.93
N THR A 9 -6.78 -5.86 28.68
CA THR A 9 -5.83 -4.83 29.13
C THR A 9 -4.97 -4.28 27.99
N ASN A 10 -4.54 -5.13 27.05
CA ASN A 10 -3.77 -4.66 25.89
C ASN A 10 -4.64 -3.94 24.85
N PHE A 11 -5.89 -4.36 24.67
CA PHE A 11 -6.80 -3.69 23.75
C PHE A 11 -7.18 -2.29 24.25
N SER A 12 -7.43 -2.14 25.56
CA SER A 12 -7.69 -0.82 26.18
C SER A 12 -6.48 0.11 26.08
N THR A 13 -5.27 -0.37 26.38
CA THR A 13 -4.06 0.46 26.31
C THR A 13 -3.68 0.84 24.87
N GLN A 14 -4.00 -0.01 23.89
CA GLN A 14 -3.78 0.28 22.47
C GLN A 14 -4.77 1.30 21.90
N LEU A 15 -6.03 1.29 22.38
CA LEU A 15 -7.02 2.33 22.07
C LEU A 15 -6.62 3.69 22.64
N ASP A 16 -6.14 3.72 23.89
CA ASP A 16 -5.67 4.95 24.54
C ASP A 16 -4.44 5.54 23.82
N ASP A 17 -3.52 4.69 23.36
CA ASP A 17 -2.35 5.11 22.56
C ASP A 17 -2.76 5.70 21.20
N ASP A 18 -3.70 5.05 20.50
CA ASP A 18 -4.18 5.54 19.20
C ASP A 18 -4.96 6.86 19.33
N GLU A 19 -5.77 7.04 20.37
CA GLU A 19 -6.46 8.33 20.63
C GLU A 19 -5.47 9.45 20.97
N ALA A 20 -4.44 9.15 21.78
CA ALA A 20 -3.38 10.11 22.09
C ALA A 20 -2.61 10.53 20.83
N ALA A 21 -2.27 9.59 19.96
CA ALA A 21 -1.60 9.86 18.69
C ALA A 21 -2.47 10.75 17.77
N LEU A 22 -3.76 10.46 17.66
CA LEU A 22 -4.68 11.27 16.84
C LEU A 22 -4.82 12.70 17.36
N GLU A 23 -4.88 12.89 18.68
CA GLU A 23 -4.90 14.23 19.25
C GLU A 23 -3.59 14.98 18.99
N ALA A 24 -2.43 14.31 19.13
CA ALA A 24 -1.14 14.90 18.78
C ALA A 24 -1.06 15.30 17.30
N LEU A 25 -1.58 14.47 16.38
CA LEU A 25 -1.69 14.80 14.97
C LEU A 25 -2.50 16.07 14.74
N ARG A 26 -3.66 16.21 15.42
CA ARG A 26 -4.51 17.39 15.32
C ARG A 26 -3.79 18.64 15.84
N GLU A 27 -3.18 18.57 17.03
CA GLU A 27 -2.47 19.69 17.65
C GLU A 27 -1.30 20.17 16.78
N ASN A 28 -0.51 19.25 16.26
CA ASN A 28 0.62 19.58 15.38
C ASN A 28 0.17 20.17 14.04
N SER A 29 -0.96 19.69 13.49
CA SER A 29 -1.46 20.16 12.20
C SER A 29 -2.20 21.50 12.28
N VAL A 30 -2.80 21.82 13.44
CA VAL A 30 -3.54 23.07 13.68
C VAL A 30 -2.65 24.14 14.33
N GLY A 31 -1.59 23.75 15.03
CA GLY A 31 -0.63 24.64 15.69
C GLY A 31 0.34 25.35 14.73
N THR A 32 1.25 26.15 15.28
CA THR A 32 2.32 26.84 14.54
C THR A 32 3.59 25.98 14.35
N HIS A 33 3.56 24.73 14.83
CA HIS A 33 4.74 23.85 14.93
C HIS A 33 4.91 22.94 13.70
N GLY A 34 5.07 23.52 12.51
CA GLY A 34 5.58 22.82 11.32
C GLY A 34 4.80 21.56 10.88
N PRO A 35 5.28 20.83 9.85
CA PRO A 35 4.59 19.63 9.39
C PRO A 35 4.66 18.50 10.43
N ALA A 36 3.66 17.63 10.43
CA ALA A 36 3.50 16.49 11.34
C ALA A 36 4.53 15.34 11.11
N SER A 37 5.77 15.65 10.77
CA SER A 37 6.84 14.66 10.58
C SER A 37 7.71 14.58 11.84
N GLY A 38 7.22 13.89 12.86
CA GLY A 38 7.93 13.62 14.12
C GLY A 38 8.07 12.12 14.43
N PRO A 39 8.75 11.75 15.53
CA PRO A 39 8.89 10.35 15.97
C PRO A 39 7.56 9.63 16.21
N ASP A 40 6.45 10.38 16.32
CA ASP A 40 5.10 9.88 16.54
C ASP A 40 4.31 9.61 15.24
N TRP A 41 4.83 10.01 14.08
CA TRP A 41 4.14 9.93 12.79
C TRP A 41 3.57 8.54 12.48
N GLN A 42 4.29 7.49 12.81
CA GLN A 42 3.85 6.12 12.54
C GLN A 42 2.68 5.70 13.43
N ARG A 43 2.64 6.16 14.68
CA ARG A 43 1.49 5.92 15.57
C ARG A 43 0.25 6.62 15.02
N GLN A 44 0.42 7.84 14.52
CA GLN A 44 -0.65 8.63 13.91
C GLN A 44 -1.19 7.95 12.64
N VAL A 45 -0.31 7.53 11.74
CA VAL A 45 -0.70 6.78 10.53
C VAL A 45 -1.40 5.47 10.90
N ARG A 46 -0.85 4.69 11.85
CA ARG A 46 -1.47 3.45 12.33
C ARG A 46 -2.87 3.69 12.88
N ALA A 47 -3.04 4.70 13.74
CA ALA A 47 -4.32 5.02 14.37
C ALA A 47 -5.40 5.42 13.35
N LEU A 48 -5.03 6.16 12.30
CA LEU A 48 -5.92 6.50 11.19
C LEU A 48 -6.24 5.27 10.32
N TYR A 49 -5.23 4.49 9.96
CA TYR A 49 -5.39 3.33 9.09
C TYR A 49 -6.29 2.25 9.69
N ARG A 50 -6.19 2.02 11.01
CA ARG A 50 -7.12 1.14 11.74
C ARG A 50 -8.57 1.60 11.72
N ARG A 51 -8.79 2.92 11.61
CA ARG A 51 -10.12 3.53 11.43
C ARG A 51 -10.55 3.55 9.96
N GLY A 52 -9.73 3.08 9.03
CA GLY A 52 -10.05 3.10 7.60
C GLY A 52 -9.83 4.46 6.94
N ILE A 53 -9.05 5.36 7.55
CA ILE A 53 -8.84 6.73 7.09
C ILE A 53 -7.40 6.85 6.57
N SER A 54 -7.19 7.41 5.38
CA SER A 54 -5.85 7.70 4.90
C SER A 54 -5.26 8.92 5.61
N ILE A 55 -3.94 8.96 5.72
CA ILE A 55 -3.24 10.10 6.31
C ILE A 55 -3.45 11.36 5.47
N GLU A 56 -3.50 11.26 4.15
CA GLU A 56 -3.74 12.40 3.27
C GLU A 56 -5.13 12.99 3.45
N THR A 57 -6.18 12.15 3.56
CA THR A 57 -7.54 12.64 3.83
C THR A 57 -7.63 13.34 5.19
N ALA A 58 -6.97 12.78 6.21
CA ALA A 58 -6.90 13.42 7.52
C ALA A 58 -6.14 14.77 7.48
N LEU A 59 -4.97 14.82 6.83
CA LEU A 59 -4.20 16.05 6.71
C LEU A 59 -4.91 17.12 5.88
N GLN A 60 -5.59 16.74 4.80
CA GLN A 60 -6.42 17.67 4.02
C GLN A 60 -7.47 18.32 4.91
N PHE A 61 -8.24 17.53 5.67
CA PHE A 61 -9.22 18.06 6.60
C PHE A 61 -8.59 18.95 7.69
N LEU A 62 -7.53 18.48 8.33
CA LEU A 62 -6.86 19.21 9.43
C LEU A 62 -6.29 20.55 8.97
N TYR A 63 -5.66 20.62 7.80
CA TYR A 63 -5.07 21.85 7.28
C TYR A 63 -6.09 22.85 6.75
N HIS A 64 -7.18 22.38 6.15
CA HIS A 64 -8.22 23.27 5.60
C HIS A 64 -9.19 23.76 6.68
N GLU A 65 -9.71 22.85 7.50
CA GLU A 65 -10.79 23.16 8.47
C GLU A 65 -10.26 23.59 9.84
N ARG A 66 -9.01 23.23 10.16
CA ARG A 66 -8.35 23.52 11.44
C ARG A 66 -9.25 23.26 12.67
N PRO A 67 -9.79 22.04 12.81
CA PRO A 67 -10.86 21.75 13.77
C PRO A 67 -10.38 21.75 15.22
N GLY A 68 -11.30 22.09 16.14
CA GLY A 68 -11.15 21.75 17.55
C GLY A 68 -11.33 20.25 17.80
N ARG A 69 -10.97 19.78 19.00
CA ARG A 69 -11.02 18.35 19.38
C ARG A 69 -12.36 17.68 19.07
N ALA A 70 -13.47 18.27 19.52
CA ALA A 70 -14.81 17.70 19.34
C ALA A 70 -15.21 17.55 17.85
N ALA A 71 -14.87 18.54 17.02
CA ALA A 71 -15.13 18.51 15.59
C ALA A 71 -14.27 17.44 14.89
N PHE A 72 -13.00 17.30 15.28
CA PHE A 72 -12.13 16.25 14.74
C PHE A 72 -12.63 14.84 15.12
N GLN A 73 -13.05 14.63 16.37
CA GLN A 73 -13.63 13.35 16.80
C GLN A 73 -14.90 12.99 16.03
N SER A 74 -15.78 13.97 15.81
CA SER A 74 -17.00 13.78 15.00
C SER A 74 -16.66 13.45 13.55
N TRP A 75 -15.64 14.11 12.99
CA TRP A 75 -15.14 13.81 11.65
C TRP A 75 -14.58 12.39 11.53
N LEU A 76 -13.75 11.97 12.49
CA LEU A 76 -13.19 10.60 12.54
C LEU A 76 -14.29 9.53 12.55
N LEU A 77 -15.36 9.75 13.35
CA LEU A 77 -16.50 8.82 13.41
C LEU A 77 -17.30 8.78 12.11
N ALA A 78 -17.48 9.93 11.44
CA ALA A 78 -18.25 10.02 10.21
C ALA A 78 -17.51 9.44 8.98
N HIS A 79 -16.18 9.48 8.96
CA HIS A 79 -15.35 9.05 7.83
C HIS A 79 -14.67 7.70 8.06
N GLY A 80 -14.70 7.19 9.29
CA GLY A 80 -14.14 5.91 9.64
C GLY A 80 -14.86 4.75 8.94
N ARG A 81 -14.09 3.92 8.24
CA ARG A 81 -14.54 2.65 7.66
C ARG A 81 -13.60 1.55 8.13
N PRO A 82 -13.64 1.18 9.43
CA PRO A 82 -12.73 0.19 9.96
C PRO A 82 -12.87 -1.12 9.15
N PRO A 83 -11.76 -1.81 8.86
CA PRO A 83 -11.81 -3.10 8.21
C PRO A 83 -12.68 -4.06 9.04
N PRO A 84 -13.33 -5.06 8.41
CA PRO A 84 -14.05 -6.07 9.16
C PRO A 84 -13.13 -6.73 10.20
N ALA A 85 -13.71 -7.08 11.35
CA ALA A 85 -13.01 -7.74 12.44
C ALA A 85 -12.28 -9.00 11.94
N ALA A 86 -11.17 -9.36 12.59
CA ALA A 86 -10.37 -10.52 12.23
C ALA A 86 -11.25 -11.76 12.02
N HIS A 87 -11.04 -12.47 10.92
CA HIS A 87 -11.71 -13.76 10.71
C HIS A 87 -11.27 -14.76 11.78
N ASP A 88 -12.21 -15.59 12.21
CA ASP A 88 -12.01 -16.62 13.22
C ASP A 88 -10.76 -17.48 12.89
N PRO A 89 -9.72 -17.48 13.74
CA PRO A 89 -8.51 -18.27 13.52
C PRO A 89 -8.80 -19.79 13.45
N GLY A 90 -9.97 -20.25 13.91
CA GLY A 90 -10.40 -21.64 13.87
C GLY A 90 -10.68 -22.22 12.48
N ALA A 91 -10.70 -21.41 11.41
CA ALA A 91 -10.90 -21.87 10.03
C ALA A 91 -9.60 -22.28 9.31
N CYS A 92 -8.52 -22.56 10.05
CA CYS A 92 -7.26 -23.02 9.47
C CYS A 92 -7.38 -24.49 9.03
N ALA A 93 -7.28 -24.72 7.72
CA ALA A 93 -6.80 -26.00 7.22
C ALA A 93 -5.36 -26.19 7.70
N ASP A 94 -4.98 -27.44 8.02
CA ASP A 94 -3.60 -27.79 8.35
C ASP A 94 -2.65 -27.29 7.24
N GLY A 95 -1.76 -26.33 7.55
CA GLY A 95 -0.72 -25.83 6.64
C GLY A 95 -0.77 -24.33 6.25
N GLY A 96 -1.79 -23.58 6.67
CA GLY A 96 -1.90 -22.13 6.43
C GLY A 96 -2.36 -21.74 5.00
N PRO A 97 -2.48 -20.44 4.68
CA PRO A 97 -3.04 -19.97 3.41
C PRO A 97 -2.12 -20.15 2.18
N LEU A 98 -0.81 -20.32 2.37
CA LEU A 98 0.15 -20.58 1.29
C LEU A 98 0.47 -22.07 1.19
N SER A 99 0.55 -22.60 -0.03
CA SER A 99 1.11 -23.93 -0.32
C SER A 99 2.63 -23.99 -0.12
N ALA A 100 3.21 -25.20 -0.10
CA ALA A 100 4.66 -25.38 -0.03
C ALA A 100 5.40 -24.72 -1.20
N ASP A 101 4.87 -24.86 -2.42
CA ASP A 101 5.45 -24.27 -3.63
C ASP A 101 5.39 -22.74 -3.59
N GLN A 102 4.29 -22.17 -3.10
CA GLN A 102 4.18 -20.71 -2.91
C GLN A 102 5.18 -20.20 -1.87
N ARG A 103 5.39 -20.93 -0.76
CA ARG A 103 6.41 -20.56 0.23
C ARG A 103 7.82 -20.63 -0.37
N GLN A 104 8.15 -21.70 -1.10
CA GLN A 104 9.44 -21.82 -1.78
C GLN A 104 9.63 -20.70 -2.83
N PHE A 105 8.58 -20.34 -3.56
CA PHE A 105 8.59 -19.24 -4.51
C PHE A 105 8.85 -17.90 -3.81
N TRP A 106 8.12 -17.61 -2.73
CA TRP A 106 8.34 -16.42 -1.90
C TRP A 106 9.77 -16.34 -1.37
N ASP A 107 10.30 -17.42 -0.78
CA ASP A 107 11.65 -17.43 -0.22
C ASP A 107 12.71 -17.17 -1.28
N ARG A 108 12.50 -17.68 -2.50
CA ARG A 108 13.41 -17.52 -3.63
C ARG A 108 13.31 -16.13 -4.27
N HIS A 109 12.08 -15.63 -4.47
CA HIS A 109 11.81 -14.49 -5.33
C HIS A 109 11.39 -13.22 -4.58
N GLY A 110 10.92 -13.32 -3.34
CA GLY A 110 10.55 -12.19 -2.48
C GLY A 110 9.23 -11.52 -2.87
N TYR A 111 8.44 -12.14 -3.75
CA TYR A 111 7.09 -11.73 -4.09
C TYR A 111 6.18 -12.94 -4.31
N LEU A 112 4.88 -12.70 -4.32
CA LEU A 112 3.82 -13.65 -4.64
C LEU A 112 2.81 -13.00 -5.58
N VAL A 113 2.23 -13.82 -6.45
CA VAL A 113 0.98 -13.51 -7.15
C VAL A 113 -0.10 -14.42 -6.55
N LEU A 114 -1.10 -13.82 -5.93
CA LEU A 114 -2.26 -14.52 -5.41
C LEU A 114 -3.40 -14.37 -6.42
N PRO A 115 -3.78 -15.44 -7.14
CA PRO A 115 -4.73 -15.33 -8.23
C PRO A 115 -6.16 -15.15 -7.70
N GLY A 116 -6.93 -14.24 -8.32
CA GLY A 116 -8.37 -14.09 -8.10
C GLY A 116 -8.77 -13.85 -6.64
N VAL A 117 -7.94 -13.17 -5.85
CA VAL A 117 -8.22 -12.86 -4.43
C VAL A 117 -9.47 -11.99 -4.29
N VAL A 118 -9.70 -11.12 -5.27
CA VAL A 118 -10.89 -10.27 -5.37
C VAL A 118 -11.73 -10.71 -6.57
N PRO A 119 -13.05 -10.94 -6.42
CA PRO A 119 -13.90 -11.27 -7.55
C PRO A 119 -13.93 -10.16 -8.61
N ARG A 120 -13.96 -10.54 -9.90
CA ARG A 120 -14.01 -9.58 -11.02
C ARG A 120 -15.09 -8.52 -10.88
N ALA A 121 -16.28 -8.87 -10.37
CA ALA A 121 -17.36 -7.89 -10.15
C ALA A 121 -16.99 -6.79 -9.14
N GLN A 122 -16.20 -7.10 -8.10
CA GLN A 122 -15.69 -6.09 -7.16
C GLN A 122 -14.60 -5.24 -7.81
N CYS A 123 -13.74 -5.85 -8.63
CA CYS A 123 -12.77 -5.11 -9.43
C CYS A 123 -13.45 -4.11 -10.37
N GLU A 124 -14.52 -4.51 -11.08
CA GLU A 124 -15.29 -3.62 -11.94
C GLU A 124 -15.96 -2.48 -11.17
N ALA A 125 -16.51 -2.74 -9.97
CA ALA A 125 -17.06 -1.69 -9.12
C ALA A 125 -15.99 -0.66 -8.72
N ALA A 126 -14.76 -1.10 -8.43
CA ALA A 126 -13.65 -0.21 -8.14
C ALA A 126 -13.17 0.56 -9.39
N ARG A 127 -13.14 -0.08 -10.57
CA ARG A 127 -12.85 0.60 -11.84
C ARG A 127 -13.89 1.67 -12.16
N GLN A 128 -15.16 1.37 -11.99
CA GLN A 128 -16.24 2.34 -12.20
C GLN A 128 -16.07 3.56 -11.27
N ALA A 129 -15.74 3.33 -9.99
CA ALA A 129 -15.46 4.42 -9.06
C ALA A 129 -14.29 5.31 -9.52
N ILE A 130 -13.24 4.71 -10.11
CA ILE A 130 -12.10 5.46 -10.68
C ILE A 130 -12.53 6.25 -11.92
N TRP A 131 -13.34 5.65 -12.80
CA TRP A 131 -13.90 6.33 -13.97
C TRP A 131 -14.73 7.55 -13.57
N ASP A 132 -15.64 7.37 -12.62
CA ASP A 132 -16.51 8.43 -12.10
C ASP A 132 -15.68 9.53 -11.44
N PHE A 133 -14.68 9.17 -10.62
CA PHE A 133 -13.77 10.12 -10.00
C PHE A 133 -13.02 10.98 -11.02
N LEU A 134 -12.59 10.39 -12.13
CA LEU A 134 -11.86 11.10 -13.19
C LEU A 134 -12.78 11.82 -14.20
N GLY A 135 -14.09 11.56 -14.19
CA GLY A 135 -14.98 11.97 -15.27
C GLY A 135 -14.56 11.40 -16.63
N ALA A 136 -14.10 10.14 -16.63
CA ALA A 136 -13.56 9.44 -17.80
C ALA A 136 -14.30 8.12 -18.06
N SER A 137 -14.11 7.51 -19.23
CA SER A 137 -14.72 6.22 -19.57
C SER A 137 -13.84 5.40 -20.50
N ALA A 138 -14.06 4.09 -20.54
CA ALA A 138 -13.37 3.20 -21.48
C ALA A 138 -13.71 3.52 -22.95
N ASP A 139 -14.91 4.04 -23.22
CA ASP A 139 -15.40 4.34 -24.57
C ASP A 139 -14.96 5.72 -25.10
N ASP A 140 -14.33 6.55 -24.26
CA ASP A 140 -13.75 7.84 -24.65
C ASP A 140 -12.24 7.86 -24.32
N PRO A 141 -11.37 7.35 -25.21
CA PRO A 141 -9.92 7.39 -25.00
C PRO A 141 -9.33 8.79 -24.80
N GLY A 142 -9.99 9.83 -25.34
CA GLY A 142 -9.58 11.22 -25.12
C GLY A 142 -9.76 11.65 -23.66
N SER A 143 -10.71 11.05 -22.93
CA SER A 143 -10.93 11.35 -21.51
C SER A 143 -9.79 10.92 -20.59
N TRP A 144 -8.99 9.92 -20.98
CA TRP A 144 -7.97 9.33 -20.11
C TRP A 144 -6.82 10.29 -19.76
N TYR A 145 -6.59 11.27 -20.64
CA TYR A 145 -5.47 12.21 -20.58
C TYR A 145 -5.89 13.59 -20.04
N ARG A 146 -7.16 13.79 -19.68
CA ARG A 146 -7.62 15.04 -19.07
C ARG A 146 -6.94 15.25 -17.72
N GLU A 147 -6.63 16.51 -17.41
CA GLU A 147 -6.14 16.89 -16.10
C GLU A 147 -7.25 16.72 -15.06
N HIS A 148 -6.87 16.31 -13.85
CA HIS A 148 -7.78 16.18 -12.73
C HIS A 148 -7.07 16.68 -11.45
N PRO A 149 -7.72 17.49 -10.59
CA PRO A 149 -7.09 18.07 -9.42
C PRO A 149 -6.52 17.02 -8.45
N GLY A 150 -7.17 15.86 -8.35
CA GLY A 150 -6.72 14.71 -7.58
C GLY A 150 -5.89 13.68 -8.37
N LYS A 151 -5.27 14.06 -9.50
CA LYS A 151 -4.35 13.20 -10.26
C LYS A 151 -2.94 13.80 -10.25
N ARG A 152 -1.95 12.99 -9.90
CA ARG A 152 -0.52 13.35 -9.86
C ARG A 152 0.29 12.26 -10.57
N GLY A 153 0.68 12.53 -11.81
CA GLY A 153 1.20 11.49 -12.70
C GLY A 153 0.15 10.39 -12.90
N MET A 154 0.45 9.18 -12.43
CA MET A 154 -0.49 8.05 -12.45
C MET A 154 -1.29 7.89 -11.17
N MET A 155 -0.83 8.48 -10.07
CA MET A 155 -1.42 8.29 -8.75
C MET A 155 -2.65 9.17 -8.62
N LEU A 156 -3.73 8.62 -8.06
CA LEU A 156 -4.97 9.36 -7.81
C LEU A 156 -5.11 9.58 -6.30
N ASP A 157 -5.42 10.79 -5.87
CA ASP A 157 -5.76 11.11 -4.48
C ASP A 157 -7.19 10.62 -4.16
N PHE A 158 -7.40 9.31 -4.36
CA PHE A 158 -8.67 8.62 -4.23
C PHE A 158 -8.48 7.38 -3.35
N TYR A 159 -8.81 7.55 -2.07
CA TYR A 159 -8.52 6.62 -0.99
C TYR A 159 -9.80 5.95 -0.46
N ASP A 160 -10.85 6.75 -0.36
CA ASP A 160 -12.04 6.47 0.43
C ASP A 160 -13.28 6.26 -0.46
N HIS A 161 -13.56 4.99 -0.75
CA HIS A 161 -14.75 4.58 -1.50
C HIS A 161 -15.19 3.17 -1.08
N PRO A 162 -16.50 2.87 -1.00
CA PRO A 162 -17.00 1.55 -0.60
C PRO A 162 -16.43 0.39 -1.44
N ALA A 163 -16.26 0.58 -2.75
CA ALA A 163 -15.66 -0.45 -3.62
C ALA A 163 -14.19 -0.73 -3.27
N LEU A 164 -13.41 0.30 -2.90
CA LEU A 164 -12.03 0.13 -2.47
C LEU A 164 -11.96 -0.54 -1.09
N ALA A 165 -12.88 -0.18 -0.18
CA ALA A 165 -12.99 -0.81 1.13
C ALA A 165 -13.35 -2.31 1.03
N ALA A 166 -14.27 -2.67 0.13
CA ALA A 166 -14.62 -4.08 -0.13
C ALA A 166 -13.42 -4.91 -0.59
N ASN A 167 -12.58 -4.37 -1.48
CA ASN A 167 -11.35 -5.05 -1.92
C ASN A 167 -10.34 -5.22 -0.78
N ARG A 168 -10.15 -4.20 0.08
CA ARG A 168 -9.26 -4.29 1.26
C ARG A 168 -9.72 -5.35 2.27
N ALA A 169 -11.01 -5.65 2.30
CA ALA A 169 -11.59 -6.67 3.17
C ALA A 169 -11.36 -8.11 2.67
N ALA A 170 -10.65 -8.32 1.55
CA ALA A 170 -10.38 -9.66 1.02
C ALA A 170 -9.60 -10.53 2.04
N PRO A 171 -10.21 -11.60 2.59
CA PRO A 171 -9.66 -12.32 3.75
C PRO A 171 -8.32 -12.99 3.49
N LEU A 172 -8.11 -13.46 2.26
CA LEU A 172 -6.89 -14.17 1.88
C LEU A 172 -5.65 -13.27 1.97
N VAL A 173 -5.76 -11.98 1.63
CA VAL A 173 -4.63 -11.03 1.72
C VAL A 173 -4.14 -10.96 3.17
N ARG A 174 -5.07 -10.73 4.10
CA ARG A 174 -4.74 -10.65 5.53
C ARG A 174 -4.06 -11.93 6.00
N ARG A 175 -4.66 -13.09 5.74
CA ARG A 175 -4.11 -14.38 6.20
C ARG A 175 -2.71 -14.64 5.65
N VAL A 176 -2.45 -14.32 4.38
CA VAL A 176 -1.11 -14.45 3.80
C VAL A 176 -0.12 -13.51 4.49
N CYS A 177 -0.50 -12.25 4.73
CA CYS A 177 0.34 -11.33 5.49
C CYS A 177 0.62 -11.86 6.91
N GLU A 178 -0.39 -12.36 7.64
CA GLU A 178 -0.22 -12.93 8.98
C GLU A 178 0.75 -14.12 8.97
N GLN A 179 0.63 -15.01 7.98
CA GLN A 179 1.55 -16.13 7.80
C GLN A 179 2.98 -15.66 7.53
N LEU A 180 3.17 -14.66 6.67
CA LEU A 180 4.50 -14.14 6.32
C LEU A 180 5.14 -13.34 7.46
N TYR A 181 4.36 -12.58 8.23
CA TYR A 181 4.86 -11.89 9.42
C TYR A 181 5.06 -12.84 10.61
N GLY A 182 4.41 -14.00 10.63
CA GLY A 182 4.37 -14.88 11.80
C GLY A 182 3.59 -14.27 12.97
N ALA A 183 2.69 -13.31 12.69
CA ALA A 183 1.94 -12.56 13.70
C ALA A 183 0.56 -12.16 13.18
N THR A 184 -0.43 -12.13 14.08
CA THR A 184 -1.81 -11.69 13.77
C THR A 184 -2.07 -10.21 14.10
N ALA A 185 -1.17 -9.59 14.87
CA ALA A 185 -1.20 -8.18 15.24
C ALA A 185 -0.73 -7.31 14.06
N ILE A 186 -1.62 -7.16 13.07
CA ILE A 186 -1.39 -6.38 11.86
C ILE A 186 -2.61 -5.49 11.56
N TYR A 187 -2.40 -4.39 10.84
CA TYR A 187 -3.45 -3.45 10.43
C TYR A 187 -3.34 -3.13 8.93
N PRO A 188 -4.45 -2.86 8.23
CA PRO A 188 -4.40 -2.59 6.79
C PRO A 188 -3.79 -1.22 6.51
N SER A 189 -3.21 -1.04 5.34
CA SER A 189 -2.91 0.30 4.81
C SER A 189 -4.14 0.92 4.14
N ILE A 190 -4.35 2.23 4.32
CA ILE A 190 -5.37 2.99 3.59
C ILE A 190 -4.68 3.84 2.53
N ASP A 191 -4.36 3.18 1.42
CA ASP A 191 -3.61 3.76 0.31
C ASP A 191 -4.52 4.08 -0.88
N LYS A 192 -3.96 4.78 -1.86
CA LYS A 192 -4.61 5.25 -3.08
C LYS A 192 -4.68 4.18 -4.18
N VAL A 193 -5.25 4.58 -5.30
CA VAL A 193 -5.25 3.85 -6.57
C VAL A 193 -4.32 4.53 -7.57
N SER A 194 -4.01 3.84 -8.66
CA SER A 194 -3.40 4.49 -9.83
C SER A 194 -4.11 4.15 -11.12
N PHE A 195 -3.96 5.09 -12.06
CA PHE A 195 -4.50 5.06 -13.41
C PHE A 195 -3.36 5.38 -14.38
N ASN A 196 -2.92 4.38 -15.12
CA ASN A 196 -1.82 4.49 -16.07
C ASN A 196 -2.34 4.30 -17.51
N PRO A 197 -2.70 5.37 -18.24
CA PRO A 197 -3.18 5.25 -19.62
C PRO A 197 -2.04 4.81 -20.56
N PRO A 198 -2.36 4.24 -21.74
CA PRO A 198 -1.36 3.96 -22.75
C PRO A 198 -0.53 5.19 -23.14
N GLU A 199 0.74 5.01 -23.49
CA GLU A 199 1.50 6.09 -24.13
C GLU A 199 0.90 6.45 -25.49
N SER A 200 0.87 7.75 -25.78
CA SER A 200 0.36 8.31 -27.04
C SER A 200 1.27 9.43 -27.51
N ASP A 201 1.14 9.94 -28.74
CA ASP A 201 2.03 11.00 -29.22
C ASP A 201 2.07 12.25 -28.32
N SER A 202 0.98 12.50 -27.58
CA SER A 202 0.84 13.63 -26.64
C SER A 202 1.05 13.28 -25.17
N TRP A 203 1.25 12.00 -24.82
CA TRP A 203 1.41 11.58 -23.42
C TRP A 203 2.51 10.54 -23.25
N ARG A 204 3.36 10.75 -22.24
CA ARG A 204 4.44 9.85 -21.85
C ARG A 204 4.27 9.43 -20.41
N PHE A 205 4.77 8.25 -20.10
CA PHE A 205 4.73 7.70 -18.76
C PHE A 205 5.49 8.58 -17.75
N HIS A 206 4.83 8.91 -16.64
CA HIS A 206 5.36 9.76 -15.56
C HIS A 206 5.56 9.00 -14.24
N GLY A 207 5.95 7.72 -14.31
CA GLY A 207 6.26 6.94 -13.12
C GLY A 207 7.72 7.04 -12.69
N SER A 208 7.96 6.76 -11.41
CA SER A 208 9.32 6.63 -10.89
C SER A 208 10.05 5.46 -11.55
N PRO A 209 11.36 5.60 -11.82
CA PRO A 209 12.17 4.47 -12.25
C PRO A 209 12.30 3.44 -11.12
N LEU A 210 13.07 2.38 -11.32
CA LEU A 210 13.29 1.34 -10.31
C LEU A 210 13.71 1.93 -8.95
N HIS A 211 12.96 1.64 -7.88
CA HIS A 211 13.14 2.26 -6.56
C HIS A 211 12.72 1.34 -5.40
N TRP A 212 12.94 1.84 -4.17
CA TRP A 212 12.43 1.29 -2.92
C TRP A 212 11.67 2.38 -2.17
N ASP A 213 10.55 2.04 -1.56
CA ASP A 213 9.77 2.96 -0.70
C ASP A 213 10.28 3.03 0.75
N ALA A 214 11.42 2.41 1.01
CA ALA A 214 12.07 2.37 2.31
C ALA A 214 13.57 2.62 2.18
N SER A 215 14.20 3.02 3.30
CA SER A 215 15.65 3.21 3.39
C SER A 215 16.37 1.89 3.16
N LEU A 216 17.52 1.94 2.48
CA LEU A 216 18.38 0.76 2.29
C LEU A 216 19.29 0.47 3.49
N CYS A 217 19.14 1.21 4.60
CA CYS A 217 19.94 1.01 5.81
C CYS A 217 19.71 -0.40 6.39
N LEU A 218 20.81 -1.09 6.71
CA LEU A 218 20.79 -2.44 7.23
C LEU A 218 20.86 -2.47 8.77
N PRO A 219 20.14 -3.40 9.44
CA PRO A 219 19.16 -4.31 8.85
C PRO A 219 17.91 -3.56 8.40
N MET A 220 17.45 -3.86 7.18
CA MET A 220 16.17 -3.33 6.70
C MET A 220 15.05 -4.06 7.44
N PRO A 221 14.02 -3.36 7.97
CA PRO A 221 12.89 -4.04 8.59
C PRO A 221 12.23 -5.05 7.63
N PHE A 222 11.41 -5.95 8.14
CA PHE A 222 10.57 -6.79 7.28
C PHE A 222 9.18 -6.15 7.16
N ARG A 223 8.83 -5.69 5.96
CA ARG A 223 7.50 -5.16 5.63
C ARG A 223 7.07 -5.65 4.25
N LEU A 224 5.77 -5.75 4.09
CA LEU A 224 5.10 -6.18 2.88
C LEU A 224 4.43 -4.99 2.21
N GLN A 225 4.49 -4.96 0.89
CA GLN A 225 3.76 -4.00 0.06
C GLN A 225 2.90 -4.78 -0.93
N GLY A 226 1.80 -4.18 -1.39
CA GLY A 226 0.83 -4.90 -2.21
C GLY A 226 0.09 -4.03 -3.20
N LEU A 227 -0.33 -4.69 -4.28
CA LEU A 227 -1.02 -4.11 -5.42
C LEU A 227 -2.06 -5.12 -5.93
N LEU A 228 -3.30 -4.67 -6.03
CA LEU A 228 -4.40 -5.40 -6.65
C LEU A 228 -4.59 -4.93 -8.09
N TYR A 229 -4.53 -5.84 -9.05
CA TYR A 229 -4.96 -5.54 -10.42
C TYR A 229 -6.50 -5.46 -10.48
N LEU A 230 -7.01 -4.31 -10.90
CA LEU A 230 -8.46 -4.12 -11.08
C LEU A 230 -8.91 -4.52 -12.49
N GLY A 231 -7.99 -4.56 -13.46
CA GLY A 231 -8.21 -5.04 -14.82
C GLY A 231 -7.12 -6.03 -15.22
N ASP A 232 -7.33 -6.73 -16.34
CA ASP A 232 -6.28 -7.58 -16.91
C ASP A 232 -5.08 -6.73 -17.34
N CYS A 233 -3.88 -7.22 -17.05
CA CYS A 233 -2.62 -6.50 -17.27
C CYS A 233 -1.56 -7.46 -17.82
N GLY A 234 -1.27 -7.34 -19.10
CA GLY A 234 -0.15 -8.00 -19.76
C GLY A 234 1.21 -7.37 -19.41
N PRO A 235 2.31 -8.02 -19.81
CA PRO A 235 3.67 -7.60 -19.43
C PRO A 235 4.08 -6.23 -19.99
N LEU A 236 3.38 -5.72 -21.01
CA LEU A 236 3.62 -4.41 -21.62
C LEU A 236 2.56 -3.37 -21.26
N ASP A 237 1.56 -3.74 -20.46
CA ASP A 237 0.40 -2.89 -20.15
C ASP A 237 0.66 -2.01 -18.91
N GLY A 238 1.92 -1.64 -18.69
CA GLY A 238 2.36 -0.88 -17.52
C GLY A 238 2.33 -1.69 -16.22
N ALA A 239 2.58 -3.01 -16.31
CA ALA A 239 2.60 -3.94 -15.19
C ALA A 239 3.49 -3.46 -14.04
N PHE A 240 3.28 -4.06 -12.86
CA PHE A 240 4.27 -4.02 -11.80
C PHE A 240 5.53 -4.77 -12.25
N HIS A 241 6.69 -4.15 -12.04
CA HIS A 241 7.99 -4.75 -12.29
C HIS A 241 8.78 -4.78 -10.98
N CYS A 242 9.53 -5.85 -10.74
CA CYS A 242 10.45 -5.94 -9.61
C CYS A 242 11.69 -6.73 -9.99
N VAL A 243 12.72 -6.73 -9.13
CA VAL A 243 13.91 -7.59 -9.30
C VAL A 243 13.76 -8.84 -8.42
N PRO A 244 13.38 -10.01 -8.98
CA PRO A 244 13.11 -11.19 -8.18
C PRO A 244 14.35 -11.67 -7.41
N GLY A 245 14.14 -12.00 -6.13
CA GLY A 245 15.17 -12.55 -5.24
C GLY A 245 16.15 -11.51 -4.71
N PHE A 246 15.92 -10.22 -4.97
CA PHE A 246 16.86 -9.17 -4.58
C PHE A 246 16.99 -9.04 -3.05
N HIS A 247 15.92 -9.31 -2.29
CA HIS A 247 15.94 -9.31 -0.82
C HIS A 247 17.05 -10.19 -0.22
N ARG A 248 17.45 -11.27 -0.91
CA ARG A 248 18.49 -12.20 -0.46
C ARG A 248 19.91 -11.70 -0.67
N ARG A 249 20.07 -10.68 -1.51
CA ARG A 249 21.38 -10.20 -2.00
C ARG A 249 21.55 -8.70 -1.82
N LEU A 250 20.62 -8.03 -1.14
CA LEU A 250 20.66 -6.59 -0.85
C LEU A 250 21.97 -6.19 -0.17
N ALA A 251 22.36 -6.89 0.90
CA ALA A 251 23.57 -6.56 1.67
C ALA A 251 24.85 -6.69 0.83
N ASP A 252 25.02 -7.84 0.16
CA ASP A 252 26.18 -8.07 -0.72
C ASP A 252 26.21 -7.11 -1.90
N TRP A 253 25.04 -6.74 -2.43
CA TRP A 253 24.92 -5.78 -3.51
C TRP A 253 25.29 -4.36 -3.05
N LEU A 254 24.81 -3.92 -1.89
CA LEU A 254 25.19 -2.62 -1.29
C LEU A 254 26.70 -2.52 -1.10
N ALA A 255 27.36 -3.60 -0.66
CA ALA A 255 28.82 -3.64 -0.49
C ALA A 255 29.60 -3.54 -1.82
N ARG A 256 28.96 -3.80 -2.97
CA ARG A 256 29.56 -3.69 -4.31
C ARG A 256 29.25 -2.37 -5.01
N VAL A 257 28.38 -1.53 -4.44
CA VAL A 257 28.13 -0.19 -5.00
C VAL A 257 29.45 0.59 -5.02
N PRO A 258 29.87 1.16 -6.17
CA PRO A 258 31.13 1.89 -6.23
C PRO A 258 31.20 3.06 -5.24
N ALA A 259 32.38 3.28 -4.66
CA ALA A 259 32.59 4.38 -3.72
C ALA A 259 32.20 5.74 -4.36
N GLY A 260 31.41 6.54 -3.63
CA GLY A 260 30.92 7.84 -4.09
C GLY A 260 29.71 7.81 -5.02
N VAL A 261 29.16 6.63 -5.34
CA VAL A 261 27.93 6.49 -6.13
C VAL A 261 26.74 6.22 -5.20
N HIS A 262 25.62 6.93 -5.42
CA HIS A 262 24.40 6.68 -4.66
C HIS A 262 23.80 5.32 -5.05
N PRO A 263 23.44 4.43 -4.09
CA PRO A 263 22.93 3.09 -4.39
C PRO A 263 21.73 3.10 -5.34
N ARG A 264 20.78 4.03 -5.14
CA ARG A 264 19.58 4.15 -6.00
C ARG A 264 19.92 4.52 -7.45
N ASP A 265 20.96 5.30 -7.69
CA ASP A 265 21.41 5.63 -9.05
C ASP A 265 22.15 4.45 -9.69
N TRP A 266 22.93 3.72 -8.90
CA TRP A 266 23.59 2.49 -9.34
C TRP A 266 22.58 1.41 -9.75
N ALA A 267 21.49 1.26 -8.99
CA ALA A 267 20.42 0.31 -9.28
C ALA A 267 19.85 0.44 -10.68
N LEU A 268 19.68 1.68 -11.18
CA LEU A 268 19.14 1.93 -12.52
C LEU A 268 20.03 1.41 -13.67
N ARG A 269 21.29 1.09 -13.39
CA ARG A 269 22.27 0.62 -14.38
C ARG A 269 22.63 -0.85 -14.19
N ASP A 270 22.59 -1.33 -12.95
CA ASP A 270 23.05 -2.66 -12.56
C ASP A 270 21.93 -3.70 -12.45
N LEU A 271 20.68 -3.25 -12.24
CA LEU A 271 19.54 -4.13 -11.99
C LEU A 271 18.54 -4.11 -13.15
N GLU A 272 18.12 -5.31 -13.54
CA GLU A 272 17.11 -5.54 -14.56
C GLU A 272 15.81 -6.04 -13.89
N PRO A 273 14.72 -5.26 -13.88
CA PRO A 273 13.47 -5.69 -13.30
C PRO A 273 12.62 -6.50 -14.30
N ALA A 274 11.94 -7.53 -13.82
CA ALA A 274 11.06 -8.38 -14.62
C ALA A 274 9.58 -7.97 -14.45
N PRO A 275 8.75 -8.04 -15.52
CA PRO A 275 7.32 -7.78 -15.44
C PRO A 275 6.59 -8.88 -14.64
N VAL A 276 5.60 -8.47 -13.86
CA VAL A 276 4.66 -9.36 -13.17
C VAL A 276 3.25 -9.08 -13.70
N PRO A 277 2.83 -9.73 -14.80
CA PRO A 277 1.48 -9.58 -15.34
C PRO A 277 0.46 -10.23 -14.41
N GLY A 278 -0.81 -9.89 -14.59
CA GLY A 278 -1.91 -10.44 -13.80
C GLY A 278 -3.27 -10.18 -14.42
N GLN A 279 -4.29 -10.85 -13.89
CA GLN A 279 -5.68 -10.64 -14.27
C GLN A 279 -6.41 -9.77 -13.26
N ALA A 280 -7.58 -9.26 -13.64
CA ALA A 280 -8.48 -8.60 -12.71
C ALA A 280 -8.77 -9.50 -11.49
N GLY A 281 -8.43 -9.02 -10.30
CA GLY A 281 -8.59 -9.75 -9.04
C GLY A 281 -7.30 -10.38 -8.51
N ASP A 282 -6.25 -10.44 -9.32
CA ASP A 282 -4.94 -10.93 -8.89
C ASP A 282 -4.26 -9.90 -7.99
N PHE A 283 -3.71 -10.37 -6.89
CA PHE A 283 -3.01 -9.55 -5.91
C PHE A 283 -1.52 -9.88 -5.90
N ILE A 284 -0.68 -8.87 -6.15
CA ILE A 284 0.76 -8.96 -6.01
C ILE A 284 1.13 -8.49 -4.61
N LEU A 285 1.88 -9.31 -3.89
CA LEU A 285 2.46 -9.00 -2.58
C LEU A 285 3.97 -9.14 -2.69
N TRP A 286 4.76 -8.17 -2.22
CA TRP A 286 6.21 -8.24 -2.27
C TRP A 286 6.87 -7.75 -0.97
N HIS A 287 8.08 -8.25 -0.74
CA HIS A 287 8.93 -7.82 0.36
C HIS A 287 9.51 -6.43 0.04
N GLN A 288 9.48 -5.50 0.99
CA GLN A 288 9.96 -4.12 0.79
C GLN A 288 11.42 -3.96 0.33
N ALA A 289 12.24 -5.02 0.45
CA ALA A 289 13.61 -5.03 -0.01
C ALA A 289 13.72 -5.25 -1.53
N LEU A 290 12.64 -5.59 -2.23
CA LEU A 290 12.62 -5.69 -3.68
C LEU A 290 12.53 -4.29 -4.30
N PRO A 291 13.52 -3.88 -5.10
CA PRO A 291 13.34 -2.74 -5.95
C PRO A 291 12.26 -3.03 -6.96
N HIS A 292 11.40 -2.05 -7.18
CA HIS A 292 10.25 -2.17 -8.05
C HIS A 292 9.93 -0.86 -8.77
N CYS A 293 9.08 -0.96 -9.79
CA CYS A 293 8.55 0.18 -10.53
C CYS A 293 7.26 -0.21 -11.25
N ALA A 294 6.56 0.80 -11.75
CA ALA A 294 5.63 0.62 -12.86
C ALA A 294 6.36 0.95 -14.17
N THR A 295 5.81 0.51 -15.29
CA THR A 295 6.37 0.77 -16.63
C THR A 295 5.39 1.54 -17.52
N PRO A 296 5.89 2.10 -18.65
CA PRO A 296 5.02 2.64 -19.67
C PRO A 296 3.97 1.63 -20.12
N ASN A 297 2.71 2.08 -20.22
CA ASN A 297 1.64 1.25 -20.72
C ASN A 297 1.63 1.29 -22.25
N ARG A 298 1.79 0.14 -22.88
CA ARG A 298 1.72 -0.06 -24.35
C ARG A 298 0.51 -0.90 -24.77
N GLY A 299 -0.40 -1.15 -23.82
CA GLY A 299 -1.66 -1.85 -24.04
C GLY A 299 -2.75 -0.96 -24.63
N ALA A 300 -3.96 -1.52 -24.74
CA ALA A 300 -5.11 -0.83 -25.32
C ALA A 300 -5.94 -0.03 -24.31
N LEU A 301 -5.87 -0.37 -23.02
CA LEU A 301 -6.67 0.23 -21.95
C LEU A 301 -5.78 0.79 -20.85
N PRO A 302 -6.25 1.79 -20.08
CA PRO A 302 -5.55 2.24 -18.88
C PRO A 302 -5.45 1.12 -17.85
N ARG A 303 -4.24 0.93 -17.32
CA ARG A 303 -4.04 0.03 -16.19
C ARG A 303 -4.53 0.70 -14.91
N MET A 304 -5.48 0.06 -14.25
CA MET A 304 -6.00 0.46 -12.96
C MET A 304 -5.61 -0.54 -11.89
N VAL A 305 -5.08 -0.04 -10.79
CA VAL A 305 -4.70 -0.86 -9.65
C VAL A 305 -5.07 -0.16 -8.36
N GLN A 306 -5.28 -0.95 -7.31
CA GLN A 306 -5.43 -0.46 -5.95
C GLN A 306 -4.22 -0.88 -5.12
N TYR A 307 -3.58 0.07 -4.44
CA TYR A 307 -2.53 -0.24 -3.49
C TYR A 307 -3.15 -0.60 -2.14
N LEU A 308 -2.74 -1.73 -1.58
CA LEU A 308 -3.14 -2.17 -0.25
C LEU A 308 -2.17 -3.24 0.27
N THR A 309 -1.92 -3.22 1.57
CA THR A 309 -1.13 -4.21 2.29
C THR A 309 -1.60 -4.28 3.74
N TYR A 310 -0.98 -5.15 4.52
CA TYR A 310 -1.05 -5.09 5.98
C TYR A 310 0.34 -4.79 6.56
N LEU A 311 0.35 -3.95 7.59
CA LEU A 311 1.53 -3.53 8.32
C LEU A 311 1.53 -4.18 9.70
N PRO A 312 2.69 -4.60 10.22
CA PRO A 312 2.77 -5.12 11.57
C PRO A 312 2.57 -3.98 12.58
N ASP A 313 1.98 -4.29 13.72
CA ASP A 313 1.85 -3.35 14.84
C ASP A 313 3.20 -2.84 15.38
N THR A 314 4.29 -3.55 15.06
CA THR A 314 5.65 -3.16 15.43
C THR A 314 6.12 -1.92 14.66
N LEU A 315 6.69 -0.98 15.42
CA LEU A 315 7.18 0.30 14.92
C LEU A 315 8.70 0.26 14.71
N ASP A 316 9.16 -0.68 13.88
CA ASP A 316 10.57 -0.75 13.50
C ASP A 316 10.82 0.05 12.22
N HIS A 317 11.60 1.12 12.32
CA HIS A 317 12.05 1.89 11.17
C HIS A 317 13.50 2.35 11.31
N PRO A 318 14.26 2.37 10.21
CA PRO A 318 15.61 2.89 10.22
C PRO A 318 15.59 4.40 10.45
N VAL A 319 16.43 4.85 11.38
CA VAL A 319 16.60 6.29 11.71
C VAL A 319 17.26 7.05 10.56
N GLN A 320 18.01 6.35 9.70
CA GLN A 320 18.76 6.94 8.59
C GLN A 320 18.13 6.56 7.25
N TRP A 321 18.01 7.53 6.35
CA TRP A 321 17.63 7.31 4.94
C TRP A 321 18.87 7.22 4.06
N ILE A 322 19.03 6.09 3.37
CA ILE A 322 20.01 5.86 2.31
C ILE A 322 19.35 5.25 1.07
#